data_AF-A0A6A3CK70-F1
#
_entry.id   AF-A0A6A3CK70-F1
#
_cell.length_a   1.000
_cell.length_b   1.000
_cell.length_c   1.000
_cell.angle_alpha   90.00
_cell.angle_beta   90.00
_cell.angle_gamma   90.00
#
_symmetry.space_group_name_H-M   'P 1'
#
loop_
_entity.id
_entity.type
_entity.pdbx_description
1 polymer ?
#
loop_
_entity_poly.entity_id
_entity_poly.type
_entity_poly.pdbx_seq_one_letter_code
_entity_poly.pdbx_strand_id
1 'polypeptide(L)' 'MDQEHSGDMYRVFLCALPMFHVFGLAVIAYGQLQKGNSLVSMSKFDFGMFLRNIDKYRATHLWVVPPIVLAMAKQPVVN' A
#
# COMPACT_ATOMS: atom_id res chain seq x y z
N MET A 1 -13.13 -2.43 -7.86
CA MET A 1 -14.28 -2.93 -7.11
C MET A 1 -14.40 -2.28 -5.73
N ASP A 2 -13.32 -2.02 -4.98
CA ASP A 2 -13.43 -1.40 -3.64
C ASP A 2 -13.31 0.13 -3.59
N GLN A 3 -12.71 0.75 -4.61
CA GLN A 3 -12.50 2.21 -4.64
C GLN A 3 -13.74 3.02 -5.02
N GLU A 4 -14.69 2.40 -5.71
CA GLU A 4 -15.90 3.05 -6.23
C GLU A 4 -16.95 3.26 -5.12
N HIS A 5 -16.78 2.60 -3.97
CA HIS A 5 -17.81 2.51 -2.94
C HIS A 5 -17.74 3.60 -1.85
N SER A 6 -16.72 4.47 -1.85
CA SER A 6 -16.42 5.26 -0.65
C SER A 6 -16.20 6.75 -0.84
N GLY A 7 -16.63 7.38 -1.95
CA GLY A 7 -16.84 8.84 -2.10
C GLY A 7 -15.66 9.80 -1.88
N ASP A 8 -14.52 9.30 -1.39
CA ASP A 8 -13.40 10.10 -0.91
C ASP A 8 -12.40 10.33 -2.05
N MET A 9 -12.24 11.60 -2.43
CA MET A 9 -11.58 12.01 -3.68
C MET A 9 -10.03 11.98 -3.59
N TYR A 10 -9.44 11.72 -2.42
CA TYR A 10 -7.97 11.71 -2.25
C TYR A 10 -7.51 10.57 -1.35
N ARG A 11 -7.29 9.39 -1.94
CA ARG A 11 -6.77 8.21 -1.22
C ARG A 11 -5.26 8.12 -1.33
N VAL A 12 -4.61 7.84 -0.20
CA VAL A 12 -3.18 7.54 -0.12
C VAL A 12 -2.99 6.03 -0.08
N PHE A 13 -2.26 5.50 -1.07
CA PHE A 13 -1.91 4.09 -1.20
C PHE A 13 -0.46 3.86 -0.86
N LEU A 14 -0.20 2.88 0.00
CA LEU A 14 1.15 2.43 0.27
C LEU A 14 1.50 1.25 -0.64
N CYS A 15 2.57 1.38 -1.43
CA CYS A 15 3.08 0.34 -2.31
C CYS A 15 4.42 -0.18 -1.78
N ALA A 16 4.40 -1.39 -1.22
CA ALA A 16 5.60 -2.13 -0.83
C ALA A 16 6.09 -3.10 -1.93
N LEU A 17 5.42 -3.12 -3.08
CA LEU A 17 5.75 -4.01 -4.18
C LEU A 17 6.81 -3.40 -5.11
N PRO A 18 7.70 -4.22 -5.67
CA PRO A 18 8.67 -3.76 -6.64
C PRO A 18 8.01 -3.28 -7.95
N MET A 19 8.40 -2.08 -8.40
CA MET A 19 7.91 -1.45 -9.63
C MET A 19 8.54 -2.00 -10.91
N PHE A 20 9.48 -2.96 -10.83
CA PHE A 20 9.99 -3.65 -12.01
C PHE A 20 9.05 -4.76 -12.52
N HIS A 21 8.04 -5.13 -11.72
CA HIS A 21 7.03 -6.10 -12.11
C HIS A 21 5.80 -5.40 -12.69
N VAL A 22 5.20 -5.97 -13.75
CA VAL A 22 3.99 -5.42 -14.41
C VAL A 22 2.86 -5.10 -13.42
N PHE A 23 2.71 -5.88 -12.36
CA PHE A 23 1.70 -5.64 -11.32
C PHE A 23 2.00 -4.38 -10.50
N GLY A 24 3.25 -4.18 -10.07
CA GLY A 24 3.66 -2.98 -9.33
C GLY A 24 3.60 -1.71 -10.18
N LEU A 25 3.97 -1.82 -11.46
CA LEU A 25 4.00 -0.66 -12.36
C LEU A 25 2.64 -0.34 -12.96
N ALA A 26 2.03 -1.28 -13.69
CA ALA A 26 0.82 -1.00 -14.47
C ALA A 26 -0.44 -0.99 -13.59
N VAL A 27 -0.60 -1.99 -12.72
CA VAL A 27 -1.83 -2.12 -11.92
C VAL A 27 -1.83 -1.15 -10.75
N ILE A 28 -0.73 -1.08 -10.01
CA ILE A 28 -0.64 -0.23 -8.83
C ILE A 28 -0.27 1.21 -9.20
N ALA A 29 0.93 1.45 -9.75
CA ALA A 29 1.35 2.84 -9.97
C ALA A 29 0.48 3.56 -11.00
N TYR A 30 0.40 3.05 -12.24
CA TYR A 30 -0.41 3.67 -13.28
C TYR A 30 -1.91 3.66 -12.93
N GLY A 31 -2.44 2.54 -12.43
CA GLY A 31 -3.86 2.45 -12.06
C GLY A 31 -4.29 3.41 -10.96
N GLN A 32 -3.42 3.72 -9.99
CA GLN A 32 -3.71 4.73 -8.95
C GLN A 32 -3.48 6.16 -9.44
N LEU A 33 -2.39 6.40 -10.18
CA LEU A 33 -2.07 7.73 -10.74
C LEU A 33 -3.14 8.20 -11.73
N GLN A 34 -3.65 7.32 -12.59
CA GLN A 34 -4.74 7.65 -13.53
C GLN A 34 -6.03 8.09 -12.82
N LYS A 35 -6.24 7.64 -11.58
CA LYS A 35 -7.39 8.02 -10.75
C LYS A 35 -7.15 9.28 -9.92
N GLY A 36 -5.95 9.88 -10.00
CA GLY A 36 -5.57 11.03 -9.18
C GLY A 36 -5.24 10.69 -7.73
N ASN A 37 -5.04 9.41 -7.39
CA ASN A 37 -4.68 8.99 -6.04
C ASN A 37 -3.20 9.24 -5.76
N SER A 38 -2.86 9.38 -4.48
CA SER A 38 -1.48 9.50 -4.01
C SER A 38 -0.87 8.12 -3.78
N LEU A 39 0.33 7.89 -4.32
CA LEU A 39 1.07 6.65 -4.17
C LEU A 39 2.36 6.89 -3.38
N VAL A 40 2.53 6.17 -2.28
CA VAL A 40 3.77 6.15 -1.49
C VAL A 40 4.49 4.84 -1.78
N SER A 41 5.59 4.90 -2.51
CA SER A 41 6.42 3.73 -2.81
C SER A 41 7.47 3.49 -1.72
N MET A 42 7.72 2.23 -1.39
CA MET A 42 8.83 1.81 -0.54
C MET A 42 9.86 1.05 -1.37
N SER A 43 11.13 1.44 -1.29
CA SER A 43 12.22 0.78 -2.02
C SER A 43 12.46 -0.66 -1.55
N LYS A 44 12.18 -0.94 -0.28
CA LYS A 44 12.29 -2.27 0.32
C LYS A 44 11.19 -2.44 1.38
N PHE A 45 10.58 -3.61 1.42
CA PHE A 45 9.65 -3.93 2.50
C PHE A 45 10.41 -4.10 3.82
N ASP A 46 10.09 -3.23 4.77
CA ASP A 46 10.48 -3.32 6.17
C ASP A 46 9.23 -3.06 7.01
N PHE A 47 8.92 -3.95 7.95
CA PHE A 47 7.67 -3.88 8.69
C PHE A 47 7.59 -2.63 9.60
N GLY A 48 8.70 -2.25 10.25
CA GLY A 48 8.73 -1.06 11.10
C GLY A 48 8.57 0.23 10.29
N MET A 49 9.22 0.29 9.14
CA MET A 49 9.12 1.41 8.20
C MET A 49 7.75 1.45 7.52
N PHE A 50 7.13 0.30 7.28
CA PHE A 50 5.77 0.18 6.76
C PHE A 50 4.75 0.76 7.76
N LEU A 51 4.79 0.37 9.03
CA LEU A 51 3.94 0.96 10.08
C LEU A 51 4.15 2.47 10.22
N ARG A 52 5.41 2.93 10.24
CA ARG A 52 5.72 4.37 10.30
C ARG A 52 5.17 5.13 9.10
N ASN A 53 5.25 4.56 7.91
CA ASN A 53 4.74 5.20 6.70
C ASN A 53 3.21 5.23 6.69
N ILE A 54 2.53 4.21 7.24
CA ILE A 54 1.08 4.23 7.42
C ILE A 54 0.67 5.43 8.28
N ASP A 55 1.31 5.61 9.44
CA ASP A 55 1.00 6.71 10.34
C ASP A 55 1.36 8.08 9.73
N LYS A 56 2.58 8.20 9.17
CA LYS A 56 3.10 9.44 8.59
C LYS A 56 2.28 9.96 7.41
N TYR A 57 1.89 9.06 6.50
CA TYR A 57 1.18 9.43 5.27
C TYR A 57 -0.34 9.23 5.37
N ARG A 58 -0.85 8.83 6.54
CA ARG A 58 -2.28 8.49 6.76
C ARG A 58 -2.80 7.58 5.65
N ALA A 59 -2.08 6.50 5.37
CA ALA A 59 -2.39 5.60 4.27
C ALA A 59 -3.79 5.00 4.44
N THR A 60 -4.73 5.40 3.58
CA THR A 60 -6.12 4.95 3.61
C THR A 60 -6.30 3.53 3.09
N HIS A 61 -5.39 3.08 2.22
CA HIS A 61 -5.46 1.77 1.57
C HIS A 61 -4.06 1.17 1.47
N LEU A 62 -3.98 -0.14 1.69
CA LEU A 62 -2.73 -0.88 1.77
C LEU A 62 -2.73 -2.00 0.73
N TRP A 63 -1.82 -1.90 -0.25
CA TRP A 63 -1.55 -3.01 -1.17
C TRP A 63 -0.52 -3.93 -0.53
N VAL A 64 -1.03 -4.92 0.20
CA VAL A 64 -0.24 -5.96 0.86
C VAL A 64 -0.47 -7.30 0.18
N VAL A 65 0.62 -8.04 -0.03
CA VAL A 65 0.56 -9.42 -0.54
C VAL A 65 0.39 -10.39 0.62
N PRO A 66 -0.14 -11.61 0.39
CA PRO A 66 -0.32 -12.62 1.44
C PRO A 66 0.87 -12.83 2.39
N PRO A 67 2.14 -12.89 1.93
CA PRO A 67 3.28 -13.05 2.83
C PRO A 67 3.52 -11.83 3.74
N ILE A 68 3.17 -10.61 3.30
CA ILE A 68 3.22 -9.42 4.15
C ILE A 68 2.18 -9.56 5.26
N VAL A 69 0.93 -9.88 4.93
CA VAL A 69 -0.15 -10.08 5.91
C VAL A 69 0.22 -11.16 6.94
N LEU A 70 0.80 -12.27 6.49
CA LEU A 70 1.29 -13.32 7.37
C LEU A 70 2.43 -12.83 8.28
N ALA A 71 3.35 -12.02 7.75
CA ALA A 71 4.39 -11.39 8.56
C ALA A 71 3.79 -10.43 9.59
N MET A 72 2.74 -9.66 9.25
CA MET A 72 2.02 -8.81 10.21
C MET A 72 1.37 -9.65 11.32
N ALA A 73 0.70 -10.75 10.95
CA ALA A 73 0.03 -11.64 11.91
C ALA A 73 1.00 -12.37 12.85
N LYS A 74 2.25 -12.61 12.41
CA LYS A 74 3.30 -13.25 13.22
C LYS A 74 4.09 -12.28 14.10
N GLN A 75 3.87 -10.97 14.00
CA GLN A 75 4.58 -10.00 14.83
C GLN A 75 3.95 -9.92 16.24
N PRO A 76 4.76 -9.93 17.31
CA PRO A 76 4.30 -10.01 18.70
C PRO A 76 3.58 -8.75 19.20
N VAL A 77 3.35 -7.74 18.35
CA VAL A 77 2.55 -6.55 18.70
C VAL A 77 1.04 -6.85 18.65
N VAL A 78 0.64 -8.00 18.09
CA VAL A 78 -0.75 -8.46 17.97
C VAL A 78 -1.03 -9.72 18.80
N ASN A 79 -0.28 -9.92 19.89
CA ASN A 79 -0.59 -10.92 20.92
C ASN A 79 -0.83 -10.26 22.27
#